data_AF-A0A9D6ZLF9-F1
#
_entry.id   AF-A0A9D6ZLF9-F1
#
_cell.length_a   1.000
_cell.length_b   1.000
_cell.length_c   1.000
_cell.angle_alpha   90.00
_cell.angle_beta   90.00
_cell.angle_gamma   90.00
#
_symmetry.space_group_name_H-M   'P 1'
#
loop_
_entity.id
_entity.type
_entity.pdbx_description
1 polymer ?
#
loop_
_entity_poly.entity_id
_entity_poly.type
_entity_poly.pdbx_seq_one_letter_code
_entity_poly.pdbx_strand_id
1 'polypeptide(L)'
;MSGRATERRAWFAFGGGLALAAAAVVAVAVAQPSGGGERPVLHERVEGLADFRWDPVDPAAALARPGPFSPTPGDLGAGPAGPDEVGLPTGALPQDVPRPPRPDSPVSDIPPAQFHPDLDTDSADIPDDPNLPGILWSPSPGPYLRQQVFDTVLADGTLDAPPTRLDELRAIEPPAGSPGAERFLGRARLWVNDDSAVQLPSPAPDFRAAIVGGAAEGDRLAVDRAGNLFFLPGPARGERELVLSLEADSLAFGGSLDATATVADTPSWARRQIPETLHSPARRVADRIAVSADMPVETALRLLSTWFRSFQPGPPPSHLPGTAYEELALGHVGLCRHRAYAFVVTAQWLGIPARMPVSRLHAWVEVLAPVPGDDGPRWLWRRVDLGGAYGETDEELAEVPAHVPRQADPFPWPRGTQPTPAAATPGATPAATGSTPAGPPPGSGATPPPATVVGALPGAPSAPPASPTGTPGSPPESPPGPAPPTPAGPSPPNGLSLPPEPNGHVAHSPDHPPSPADSPAPPGTGAAPRAPLPPAPVAFIDRYPYDALRGDSVEVSGRVPEGAAAPLVRFVLLTPDGAERDVGSLAVTPSGSFAGTLTIPADAAPGDYLLRAYATP
;
A
#
# COMPACT_ATOMS: atom_id res chain seq x y z
N MET A 1 -8.31 -47.42 -74.66
CA MET A 1 -7.65 -48.72 -74.39
C MET A 1 -7.39 -48.83 -72.89
N SER A 2 -7.07 -50.04 -72.39
CA SER A 2 -6.67 -50.41 -71.01
C SER A 2 -6.27 -49.29 -70.01
N GLY A 3 -6.69 -49.29 -68.73
CA GLY A 3 -7.62 -50.18 -68.02
C GLY A 3 -7.20 -50.52 -66.57
N ARG A 4 -8.15 -51.04 -65.77
CA ARG A 4 -8.05 -51.40 -64.32
C ARG A 4 -8.00 -50.16 -63.39
N ALA A 5 -8.76 -50.02 -62.30
CA ALA A 5 -9.15 -50.94 -61.20
C ALA A 5 -7.98 -51.14 -60.18
N THR A 6 -8.21 -51.32 -58.87
CA THR A 6 -9.41 -51.88 -58.21
C THR A 6 -9.55 -51.44 -56.73
N GLU A 7 -10.79 -51.20 -56.30
CA GLU A 7 -11.44 -51.72 -55.06
C GLU A 7 -11.04 -51.36 -53.60
N ARG A 8 -12.08 -51.47 -52.75
CA ARG A 8 -12.14 -51.76 -51.29
C ARG A 8 -11.79 -50.66 -50.28
N ARG A 9 -12.33 -50.68 -49.05
CA ARG A 9 -13.70 -50.99 -48.54
C ARG A 9 -13.66 -50.95 -47.00
N ALA A 10 -14.76 -50.51 -46.37
CA ALA A 10 -15.19 -50.88 -45.01
C ALA A 10 -14.26 -50.50 -43.83
N TRP A 11 -14.69 -50.51 -42.56
CA TRP A 11 -15.91 -50.00 -41.90
C TRP A 11 -15.72 -50.21 -40.38
N PHE A 12 -16.33 -49.36 -39.53
CA PHE A 12 -16.48 -49.57 -38.07
C PHE A 12 -15.17 -49.62 -37.22
N ALA A 13 -15.17 -49.42 -35.89
CA ALA A 13 -16.10 -48.75 -34.96
C ALA A 13 -15.40 -48.46 -33.60
N PHE A 14 -16.16 -47.95 -32.63
CA PHE A 14 -15.95 -47.97 -31.17
C PHE A 14 -15.00 -49.07 -30.62
N GLY A 15 -14.22 -48.86 -29.56
CA GLY A 15 -14.03 -47.69 -28.68
C GLY A 15 -13.94 -48.06 -27.18
N GLY A 16 -13.52 -47.12 -26.32
CA GLY A 16 -13.67 -47.20 -24.84
C GLY A 16 -12.45 -47.68 -24.01
N GLY A 17 -12.43 -47.31 -22.72
CA GLY A 17 -11.38 -47.61 -21.71
C GLY A 17 -10.34 -46.48 -21.60
N LEU A 18 -10.32 -45.62 -20.56
CA LEU A 18 -9.92 -45.85 -19.15
C LEU A 18 -8.56 -46.51 -18.93
N ALA A 19 -7.74 -46.13 -17.94
CA ALA A 19 -7.64 -44.92 -17.12
C ALA A 19 -6.40 -45.06 -16.20
N LEU A 20 -5.85 -43.97 -15.68
CA LEU A 20 -5.28 -43.93 -14.32
C LEU A 20 -5.16 -42.49 -13.81
N ALA A 21 -5.12 -42.33 -12.49
CA ALA A 21 -5.18 -41.03 -11.81
C ALA A 21 -3.86 -40.68 -11.13
N ALA A 22 -3.63 -39.37 -10.97
CA ALA A 22 -2.77 -38.83 -9.92
C ALA A 22 -3.66 -37.99 -8.99
N ALA A 23 -3.56 -38.21 -7.68
CA ALA A 23 -4.36 -37.49 -6.69
C ALA A 23 -3.62 -36.23 -6.23
N ALA A 24 -4.35 -35.10 -6.16
CA ALA A 24 -3.91 -33.89 -5.48
C ALA A 24 -4.85 -33.64 -4.29
N VAL A 25 -4.28 -33.49 -3.09
CA VAL A 25 -5.04 -33.19 -1.87
C VAL A 25 -5.20 -31.67 -1.77
N VAL A 26 -6.43 -31.18 -1.89
CA VAL A 26 -6.76 -29.77 -1.60
C VAL A 26 -7.35 -29.70 -0.19
N ALA A 27 -6.60 -29.11 0.74
CA ALA A 27 -7.11 -28.77 2.05
C ALA A 27 -7.87 -27.43 1.98
N VAL A 28 -9.20 -27.47 2.07
CA VAL A 28 -10.02 -26.26 2.15
C VAL A 28 -9.97 -25.73 3.59
N ALA A 29 -9.21 -24.66 3.80
CA ALA A 29 -9.26 -23.91 5.05
C ALA A 29 -10.60 -23.16 5.14
N VAL A 30 -11.39 -23.43 6.17
CA VAL A 30 -12.62 -22.66 6.44
C VAL A 30 -12.24 -21.34 7.10
N ALA A 31 -11.90 -20.35 6.29
CA ALA A 31 -11.78 -18.97 6.74
C ALA A 31 -13.13 -18.47 7.25
N GLN A 32 -13.17 -17.88 8.45
CA GLN A 32 -14.35 -17.14 8.88
C GLN A 32 -14.40 -15.82 8.09
N PRO A 33 -15.53 -15.48 7.43
CA PRO A 33 -15.66 -14.21 6.74
C PRO A 33 -15.73 -13.08 7.77
N SER A 34 -14.62 -12.37 7.95
CA SER A 34 -14.51 -11.15 8.75
C SER A 34 -15.23 -9.99 8.06
N GLY A 35 -16.58 -10.04 8.05
CA GLY A 35 -17.48 -9.04 7.48
C GLY A 35 -17.49 -7.73 8.28
N GLY A 36 -16.34 -7.07 8.36
CA GLY A 36 -16.19 -5.73 8.92
C GLY A 36 -16.55 -4.67 7.89
N GLY A 37 -17.82 -4.30 7.80
CA GLY A 37 -18.22 -3.08 7.10
C GLY A 37 -17.55 -1.86 7.71
N GLU A 38 -17.11 -0.91 6.89
CA GLU A 38 -16.38 0.27 7.35
C GLU A 38 -17.27 1.31 8.06
N ARG A 39 -16.66 2.38 8.57
CA ARG A 39 -17.31 3.35 9.47
C ARG A 39 -17.72 4.65 8.76
N PRO A 40 -19.04 4.88 8.50
CA PRO A 40 -19.52 6.21 8.11
C PRO A 40 -19.19 7.26 9.15
N VAL A 41 -19.02 8.51 8.74
CA VAL A 41 -18.96 9.65 9.66
C VAL A 41 -20.06 10.65 9.34
N LEU A 42 -20.82 11.04 10.37
CA LEU A 42 -21.93 11.97 10.23
C LEU A 42 -21.52 13.38 10.63
N HIS A 43 -21.87 14.36 9.78
CA HIS A 43 -21.46 15.75 9.93
C HIS A 43 -22.63 16.69 10.23
N GLU A 44 -22.34 17.79 10.93
CA GLU A 44 -23.25 18.89 11.18
C GLU A 44 -23.15 19.95 10.09
N ARG A 45 -24.29 20.39 9.54
CA ARG A 45 -24.35 21.53 8.62
C ARG A 45 -24.29 22.83 9.43
N VAL A 46 -23.16 23.52 9.37
CA VAL A 46 -23.01 24.89 9.89
C VAL A 46 -23.53 25.87 8.85
N GLU A 47 -24.65 26.54 9.13
CA GLU A 47 -25.16 27.62 8.28
C GLU A 47 -24.26 28.87 8.39
N GLY A 48 -24.06 29.58 7.28
CA GLY A 48 -23.23 30.80 7.22
C GLY A 48 -21.75 30.60 6.86
N LEU A 49 -21.29 29.38 6.56
CA LEU A 49 -19.87 29.15 6.22
C LEU A 49 -19.39 29.91 4.97
N ALA A 50 -20.30 30.27 4.05
CA ALA A 50 -19.99 31.11 2.88
C ALA A 50 -19.72 32.59 3.22
N ASP A 51 -20.17 33.05 4.38
CA ASP A 51 -19.96 34.40 4.89
C ASP A 51 -18.78 34.47 5.90
N PHE A 52 -18.13 33.33 6.19
CA PHE A 52 -17.04 33.24 7.14
C PHE A 52 -15.79 33.97 6.63
N ARG A 53 -15.53 35.15 7.19
CA ARG A 53 -14.25 35.86 7.06
C ARG A 53 -13.39 35.61 8.30
N TRP A 54 -12.19 35.09 8.07
CA TRP A 54 -11.15 35.00 9.09
C TRP A 54 -10.60 36.40 9.40
N ASP A 55 -10.84 36.90 10.62
CA ASP A 55 -10.35 38.20 11.10
C ASP A 55 -9.29 37.99 12.20
N PRO A 56 -7.99 38.19 11.91
CA PRO A 56 -6.89 37.70 12.76
C PRO A 56 -6.46 38.72 13.84
N VAL A 57 -7.34 39.05 14.81
CA VAL A 57 -7.00 40.00 15.89
C VAL A 57 -7.48 39.54 17.29
N ASP A 58 -6.68 38.71 17.96
CA ASP A 58 -6.09 39.00 19.29
C ASP A 58 -5.25 37.80 19.82
N PRO A 59 -3.91 37.81 19.68
CA PRO A 59 -3.06 36.77 20.24
C PRO A 59 -2.80 36.89 21.76
N ALA A 60 -3.18 38.00 22.42
CA ALA A 60 -2.83 38.23 23.82
C ALA A 60 -3.63 37.34 24.80
N ALA A 61 -4.85 36.93 24.43
CA ALA A 61 -5.73 36.12 25.27
C ALA A 61 -5.18 34.70 25.56
N ALA A 62 -4.28 34.16 24.72
CA ALA A 62 -3.81 32.77 24.83
C ALA A 62 -2.74 32.55 25.92
N LEU A 63 -1.99 33.60 26.32
CA LEU A 63 -0.82 33.47 27.21
C LEU A 63 -1.17 33.52 28.72
N ALA A 64 -2.44 33.67 29.08
CA ALA A 64 -2.89 33.95 30.44
C ALA A 64 -3.24 32.70 31.29
N ARG A 65 -2.45 31.61 31.21
CA ARG A 65 -2.61 30.42 32.10
C ARG A 65 -1.26 29.84 32.56
N PRO A 66 -0.86 29.99 33.84
CA PRO A 66 0.35 29.37 34.37
C PRO A 66 0.14 27.87 34.68
N GLY A 67 0.97 27.01 34.11
CA GLY A 67 1.07 25.59 34.44
C GLY A 67 2.07 25.31 35.58
N PRO A 68 1.80 24.39 36.53
CA PRO A 68 2.56 24.29 37.79
C PRO A 68 3.76 23.32 37.73
N PHE A 69 4.76 23.60 36.89
CA PHE A 69 6.07 22.92 36.99
C PHE A 69 7.23 23.90 36.79
N SER A 70 8.10 24.00 37.78
CA SER A 70 9.38 24.72 37.72
C SER A 70 10.49 23.81 38.27
N PRO A 71 11.51 23.46 37.48
CA PRO A 71 12.66 22.71 38.00
C PRO A 71 13.59 23.62 38.82
N THR A 72 14.11 23.10 39.93
CA THR A 72 15.04 23.83 40.81
C THR A 72 16.47 23.79 40.26
N PRO A 73 17.25 24.90 40.30
CA PRO A 73 18.64 24.89 39.85
C PRO A 73 19.60 24.23 40.86
N GLY A 74 20.53 23.42 40.34
CA GLY A 74 21.68 22.83 41.03
C GLY A 74 22.34 21.78 40.13
N ASP A 75 23.65 21.56 40.13
CA ASP A 75 24.73 22.23 40.89
C ASP A 75 26.01 22.24 40.02
N LEU A 76 26.88 23.26 40.15
CA LEU A 76 28.02 23.48 39.22
C LEU A 76 29.39 23.22 39.87
N GLY A 77 29.95 22.04 39.62
CA GLY A 77 31.33 21.69 39.96
C GLY A 77 32.32 21.86 38.80
N ALA A 78 33.43 22.58 39.02
CA ALA A 78 34.57 22.64 38.10
C ALA A 78 35.51 21.43 38.33
N GLY A 79 36.00 20.73 37.31
CA GLY A 79 37.20 21.09 36.52
C GLY A 79 38.40 20.21 36.94
N PRO A 80 39.60 20.28 36.33
CA PRO A 80 40.04 21.04 35.14
C PRO A 80 40.53 20.11 33.99
N ALA A 81 41.38 20.62 33.08
CA ALA A 81 41.71 20.03 31.78
C ALA A 81 43.05 19.25 31.67
N GLY A 82 43.24 18.57 30.55
CA GLY A 82 44.52 18.11 30.00
C GLY A 82 44.54 18.24 28.45
N PRO A 83 45.70 18.48 27.81
CA PRO A 83 45.83 18.61 26.35
C PRO A 83 46.14 17.27 25.65
N ASP A 84 46.50 17.36 24.36
CA ASP A 84 46.74 16.28 23.39
C ASP A 84 45.43 15.59 22.92
N GLU A 85 45.26 15.19 21.65
CA GLU A 85 46.17 15.16 20.49
C GLU A 85 45.39 15.58 19.22
N VAL A 86 46.03 16.21 18.22
CA VAL A 86 45.35 16.65 16.97
C VAL A 86 45.22 15.47 15.99
N GLY A 87 44.34 14.53 16.33
CA GLY A 87 43.87 13.52 15.40
C GLY A 87 42.97 14.12 14.31
N LEU A 88 43.02 13.55 13.11
CA LEU A 88 41.95 13.74 12.12
C LEU A 88 40.63 13.25 12.74
N PRO A 89 39.47 13.90 12.47
CA PRO A 89 38.19 13.48 13.01
C PRO A 89 37.69 12.21 12.30
N THR A 90 38.28 11.06 12.64
CA THR A 90 37.65 9.76 12.45
C THR A 90 36.33 9.77 13.23
N GLY A 91 35.22 9.92 12.51
CA GLY A 91 33.88 9.97 13.10
C GLY A 91 33.64 8.75 13.99
N ALA A 92 33.61 8.98 15.30
CA ALA A 92 33.41 7.92 16.27
C ALA A 92 32.06 7.24 16.02
N LEU A 93 32.03 5.91 16.07
CA LEU A 93 30.79 5.15 15.99
C LEU A 93 29.81 5.66 17.07
N PRO A 94 28.54 5.98 16.72
CA PRO A 94 27.52 6.27 17.71
C PRO A 94 27.36 5.07 18.64
N GLN A 95 27.88 5.16 19.87
CA GLN A 95 27.97 4.00 20.78
C GLN A 95 26.59 3.46 21.20
N ASP A 96 25.55 4.29 21.06
CA ASP A 96 24.15 3.98 21.40
C ASP A 96 23.37 3.32 20.24
N VAL A 97 23.94 3.19 19.04
CA VAL A 97 23.25 2.63 17.86
C VAL A 97 23.77 1.21 17.57
N PRO A 98 22.94 0.15 17.68
CA PRO A 98 23.38 -1.22 17.44
C PRO A 98 23.73 -1.43 15.96
N ARG A 99 24.79 -2.18 15.68
CA ARG A 99 25.22 -2.49 14.30
C ARG A 99 24.27 -3.50 13.65
N PRO A 100 23.72 -3.23 12.45
CA PRO A 100 22.84 -4.18 11.77
C PRO A 100 23.60 -5.46 11.34
N PRO A 101 22.86 -6.56 11.09
CA PRO A 101 23.43 -7.79 10.54
C PRO A 101 24.08 -7.56 9.17
N ARG A 102 24.84 -8.54 8.67
CA ARG A 102 25.41 -8.47 7.32
C ARG A 102 24.26 -8.67 6.33
N PRO A 103 24.06 -7.80 5.32
CA PRO A 103 23.07 -8.04 4.27
C PRO A 103 23.38 -9.36 3.54
N ASP A 104 22.38 -10.15 3.15
CA ASP A 104 22.66 -11.42 2.44
C ASP A 104 22.96 -11.22 0.95
N SER A 105 22.49 -10.12 0.35
CA SER A 105 22.82 -9.68 -1.01
C SER A 105 23.78 -8.47 -1.04
N PRO A 106 24.55 -8.26 -2.13
CA PRO A 106 25.18 -6.97 -2.40
C PRO A 106 24.15 -5.94 -2.91
N VAL A 107 24.49 -4.65 -2.87
CA VAL A 107 23.76 -3.60 -3.59
C VAL A 107 23.92 -3.90 -5.09
N SER A 108 22.86 -4.46 -5.69
CA SER A 108 22.91 -5.05 -7.03
C SER A 108 22.21 -4.21 -8.10
N ASP A 109 21.30 -3.33 -7.69
CA ASP A 109 20.36 -2.66 -8.59
C ASP A 109 20.65 -1.17 -8.69
N ILE A 110 20.75 -0.67 -9.93
CA ILE A 110 20.61 0.75 -10.24
C ILE A 110 19.10 0.97 -10.40
N PRO A 111 18.44 1.78 -9.54
CA PRO A 111 17.01 2.04 -9.70
C PRO A 111 16.71 2.69 -11.05
N PRO A 112 15.47 2.57 -11.58
CA PRO A 112 15.10 3.27 -12.79
C PRO A 112 15.26 4.78 -12.59
N ALA A 113 16.05 5.42 -13.47
CA ALA A 113 16.29 6.86 -13.41
C ALA A 113 15.03 7.70 -13.73
N GLN A 114 13.96 7.06 -14.22
CA GLN A 114 12.68 7.70 -14.53
C GLN A 114 11.51 6.94 -13.93
N PHE A 115 10.53 7.69 -13.43
CA PHE A 115 9.22 7.21 -13.03
C PHE A 115 8.18 7.73 -14.03
N HIS A 116 7.63 6.83 -14.83
CA HIS A 116 6.52 7.15 -15.72
C HIS A 116 5.20 7.06 -14.95
N PRO A 117 4.33 8.09 -14.99
CA PRO A 117 3.04 8.05 -14.30
C PRO A 117 2.08 7.09 -14.99
N ASP A 118 1.76 6.01 -14.30
CA ASP A 118 0.78 5.03 -14.72
C ASP A 118 -0.64 5.35 -14.18
N LEU A 119 -1.62 4.56 -14.62
CA LEU A 119 -3.03 4.62 -14.18
C LEU A 119 -3.47 3.29 -13.54
N ASP A 120 -2.51 2.44 -13.16
CA ASP A 120 -2.76 1.16 -12.52
C ASP A 120 -2.91 1.35 -11.00
N THR A 121 -4.06 1.91 -10.64
CA THR A 121 -4.38 2.35 -9.29
C THR A 121 -4.96 1.25 -8.39
N ASP A 122 -4.97 -0.01 -8.83
CA ASP A 122 -5.38 -1.15 -7.98
C ASP A 122 -4.22 -1.59 -7.08
N SER A 123 -4.55 -1.98 -5.84
CA SER A 123 -3.60 -2.55 -4.89
C SER A 123 -3.26 -4.02 -5.16
N ALA A 124 -4.02 -4.72 -6.01
CA ALA A 124 -3.80 -6.13 -6.32
C ALA A 124 -2.56 -6.39 -7.20
N ASP A 125 -2.17 -5.41 -8.02
CA ASP A 125 -1.11 -5.54 -9.04
C ASP A 125 0.25 -4.93 -8.61
N ILE A 126 0.46 -4.70 -7.30
CA ILE A 126 1.76 -4.29 -6.75
C ILE A 126 2.74 -5.47 -6.87
N PRO A 127 3.85 -5.37 -7.62
CA PRO A 127 4.79 -6.49 -7.75
C PRO A 127 5.66 -6.64 -6.50
N ASP A 128 5.70 -7.84 -5.93
CA ASP A 128 6.75 -8.20 -4.97
C ASP A 128 8.10 -8.32 -5.68
N ASP A 129 8.91 -7.27 -5.57
CA ASP A 129 10.33 -7.35 -5.84
C ASP A 129 11.03 -8.07 -4.67
N PRO A 130 11.68 -9.23 -4.86
CA PRO A 130 12.38 -9.95 -3.80
C PRO A 130 13.79 -9.42 -3.53
N ASN A 131 14.30 -8.46 -4.32
CA ASN A 131 15.67 -7.97 -4.17
C ASN A 131 15.79 -7.00 -2.99
N LEU A 132 16.43 -7.46 -1.92
CA LEU A 132 16.80 -6.60 -0.80
C LEU A 132 17.89 -5.60 -1.19
N PRO A 133 17.85 -4.37 -0.64
CA PRO A 133 18.62 -3.20 -1.09
C PRO A 133 20.15 -3.29 -0.93
N GLY A 134 20.71 -4.42 -0.48
CA GLY A 134 22.14 -4.64 -0.26
C GLY A 134 22.79 -3.82 0.86
N ILE A 135 22.00 -2.97 1.52
CA ILE A 135 22.36 -2.18 2.71
C ILE A 135 21.26 -2.33 3.76
N LEU A 136 21.65 -2.73 4.96
CA LEU A 136 20.78 -2.72 6.13
C LEU A 136 21.13 -1.51 7.01
N TRP A 137 20.12 -0.83 7.53
CA TRP A 137 20.26 0.32 8.41
C TRP A 137 19.67 0.01 9.79
N SER A 138 20.35 0.44 10.85
CA SER A 138 19.85 0.38 12.22
C SER A 138 19.82 1.80 12.82
N PRO A 139 18.70 2.29 13.37
CA PRO A 139 17.38 1.66 13.28
C PRO A 139 16.90 1.56 11.81
N SER A 140 16.04 0.59 11.51
CA SER A 140 15.53 0.39 10.15
C SER A 140 14.55 1.50 9.77
N PRO A 141 14.74 2.25 8.67
CA PRO A 141 13.73 3.19 8.17
C PRO A 141 12.47 2.51 7.64
N GLY A 142 12.45 1.17 7.57
CA GLY A 142 11.35 0.37 7.04
C GLY A 142 10.97 0.82 5.62
N PRO A 143 9.68 1.11 5.35
CA PRO A 143 9.24 1.53 4.03
C PRO A 143 9.87 2.85 3.54
N TYR A 144 10.46 3.66 4.43
CA TYR A 144 11.03 4.97 4.12
C TYR A 144 12.51 4.94 3.69
N LEU A 145 13.03 3.78 3.25
CA LEU A 145 14.38 3.67 2.70
C LEU A 145 14.47 4.30 1.30
N ARG A 146 15.11 5.46 1.18
CA ARG A 146 15.29 6.21 -0.07
C ARG A 146 16.24 5.44 -0.99
N GLN A 147 15.71 4.57 -1.87
CA GLN A 147 16.51 3.87 -2.89
C GLN A 147 16.78 4.80 -4.08
N GLN A 148 15.74 5.51 -4.53
CA GLN A 148 15.80 6.50 -5.60
C GLN A 148 15.00 7.74 -5.22
N VAL A 149 15.44 8.91 -5.67
CA VAL A 149 14.73 10.18 -5.53
C VAL A 149 14.67 10.89 -6.88
N PHE A 150 13.46 11.27 -7.29
CA PHE A 150 13.19 12.04 -8.51
C PHE A 150 12.85 13.49 -8.13
N ASP A 151 13.57 14.48 -8.66
CA ASP A 151 13.37 15.91 -8.33
C ASP A 151 12.96 16.78 -9.54
N THR A 152 12.73 16.16 -10.71
CA THR A 152 12.49 16.87 -11.98
C THR A 152 11.24 16.33 -12.65
N VAL A 153 10.40 17.21 -13.21
CA VAL A 153 9.22 16.83 -14.00
C VAL A 153 9.52 17.07 -15.49
N LEU A 154 9.31 16.07 -16.33
CA LEU A 154 9.48 16.14 -17.79
C LEU A 154 8.18 16.56 -18.50
N ALA A 155 8.28 16.90 -19.79
CA ALA A 155 7.20 17.57 -20.53
C ALA A 155 5.95 16.71 -20.80
N ASP A 156 6.09 15.39 -20.62
CA ASP A 156 5.06 14.35 -20.67
C ASP A 156 4.46 14.01 -19.28
N GLY A 157 5.06 14.50 -18.20
CA GLY A 157 4.72 14.13 -16.82
C GLY A 157 5.65 13.09 -16.19
N THR A 158 6.58 12.49 -16.93
CA THR A 158 7.58 11.57 -16.35
C THR A 158 8.41 12.30 -15.29
N LEU A 159 8.62 11.69 -14.11
CA LEU A 159 9.59 12.20 -13.14
C LEU A 159 10.98 11.66 -13.45
N ASP A 160 11.99 12.52 -13.37
CA ASP A 160 13.38 12.24 -13.76
C ASP A 160 14.32 12.45 -12.55
N ALA A 161 15.22 11.50 -12.37
CA ALA A 161 16.31 11.58 -11.40
C ALA A 161 17.44 12.47 -11.95
N PRO A 162 18.28 13.06 -11.08
CA PRO A 162 19.50 13.72 -11.55
C PRO A 162 20.40 12.74 -12.32
N PRO A 163 21.03 13.17 -13.43
CA PRO A 163 21.98 12.32 -14.13
C PRO A 163 23.19 12.07 -13.24
N THR A 164 23.61 10.80 -13.11
CA THR A 164 24.76 10.39 -12.27
C THR A 164 26.10 10.82 -12.89
N ARG A 165 26.38 12.11 -12.81
CA ARG A 165 27.58 12.76 -13.33
C ARG A 165 28.57 13.07 -12.22
N LEU A 166 29.77 12.50 -12.31
CA LEU A 166 30.82 12.66 -11.28
C LEU A 166 31.22 14.12 -11.03
N ASP A 167 31.01 15.02 -11.98
CA ASP A 167 31.26 16.46 -11.86
C ASP A 167 30.07 17.26 -11.27
N GLU A 168 28.89 16.65 -11.15
CA GLU A 168 27.69 17.21 -10.50
C GLU A 168 27.47 16.66 -9.07
N LEU A 169 28.21 15.61 -8.67
CA LEU A 169 28.14 15.03 -7.33
C LEU A 169 28.89 15.86 -6.28
N ARG A 170 28.19 16.23 -5.20
CA ARG A 170 28.71 17.00 -4.05
C ARG A 170 29.20 16.07 -2.95
N ALA A 171 30.40 16.31 -2.41
CA ALA A 171 30.90 15.57 -1.24
C ALA A 171 30.01 15.81 0.01
N ILE A 172 29.85 14.78 0.85
CA ILE A 172 29.02 14.86 2.06
C ILE A 172 29.88 15.28 3.26
N GLU A 173 29.32 16.11 4.13
CA GLU A 173 29.93 16.40 5.44
C GLU A 173 29.80 15.19 6.39
N PRO A 174 30.81 14.91 7.23
CA PRO A 174 30.72 13.85 8.23
C PRO A 174 29.68 14.20 9.32
N PRO A 175 29.12 13.19 10.03
CA PRO A 175 28.28 13.38 11.21
C PRO A 175 28.96 14.32 12.22
N ALA A 176 28.21 15.31 12.72
CA ALA A 176 28.76 16.37 13.57
C ALA A 176 28.53 16.12 15.07
N GLY A 177 27.75 15.09 15.43
CA GLY A 177 27.35 14.85 16.81
C GLY A 177 26.18 15.75 17.24
N SER A 178 25.43 16.28 16.27
CA SER A 178 24.43 17.34 16.43
C SER A 178 23.36 17.00 17.51
N PRO A 179 23.11 17.89 18.48
CA PRO A 179 22.02 17.71 19.45
C PRO A 179 20.66 17.60 18.76
N GLY A 180 19.82 16.66 19.21
CA GLY A 180 18.47 16.47 18.66
C GLY A 180 18.40 15.84 17.27
N ALA A 181 19.53 15.48 16.65
CA ALA A 181 19.57 14.72 15.41
C ALA A 181 19.26 13.23 15.63
N GLU A 182 18.78 12.58 14.58
CA GLU A 182 18.53 11.14 14.52
C GLU A 182 19.66 10.45 13.75
N ARG A 183 20.14 9.32 14.29
CA ARG A 183 21.36 8.67 13.83
C ARG A 183 21.08 7.24 13.40
N PHE A 184 21.77 6.85 12.33
CA PHE A 184 21.66 5.55 11.71
C PHE A 184 23.06 4.96 11.49
N LEU A 185 23.21 3.67 11.74
CA LEU A 185 24.39 2.91 11.35
C LEU A 185 24.00 1.95 10.22
N GLY A 186 24.60 2.15 9.05
CA GLY A 186 24.39 1.33 7.86
C GLY A 186 25.47 0.26 7.72
N ARG A 187 25.12 -0.89 7.19
CA ARG A 187 26.06 -1.92 6.77
C ARG A 187 25.71 -2.36 5.36
N ALA A 188 26.61 -2.09 4.42
CA ALA A 188 26.41 -2.36 3.00
C ALA A 188 27.38 -3.43 2.50
N ARG A 189 26.94 -4.25 1.55
CA ARG A 189 27.82 -5.08 0.72
C ARG A 189 27.79 -4.55 -0.69
N LEU A 190 28.96 -4.29 -1.26
CA LEU A 190 29.10 -3.73 -2.61
C LEU A 190 29.97 -4.66 -3.44
N TRP A 191 29.75 -4.66 -4.76
CA TRP A 191 30.67 -5.29 -5.70
C TRP A 191 31.31 -4.23 -6.60
N VAL A 192 32.58 -3.88 -6.31
CA VAL A 192 33.30 -2.80 -6.99
C VAL A 192 34.09 -3.38 -8.16
N ASN A 193 33.56 -3.25 -9.38
CA ASN A 193 34.25 -3.69 -10.61
C ASN A 193 35.26 -2.64 -11.11
N ASP A 194 34.89 -1.37 -11.05
CA ASP A 194 35.53 -0.23 -11.73
C ASP A 194 35.49 1.04 -10.86
N ASP A 195 35.65 2.21 -11.47
CA ASP A 195 35.55 3.53 -10.81
C ASP A 195 34.14 4.15 -10.89
N SER A 196 33.12 3.37 -11.27
CA SER A 196 31.74 3.86 -11.38
C SER A 196 31.14 4.17 -10.00
N ALA A 197 30.29 5.20 -9.94
CA ALA A 197 29.57 5.55 -8.73
C ALA A 197 28.51 4.49 -8.41
N VAL A 198 28.55 3.93 -7.19
CA VAL A 198 27.53 2.98 -6.72
C VAL A 198 26.50 3.74 -5.89
N GLN A 199 25.25 3.78 -6.35
CA GLN A 199 24.16 4.38 -5.59
C GLN A 199 23.84 3.53 -4.36
N LEU A 200 23.67 4.15 -3.21
CA LEU A 200 23.35 3.50 -1.94
C LEU A 200 22.01 4.01 -1.41
N PRO A 201 21.09 3.12 -1.01
CA PRO A 201 19.87 3.53 -0.33
C PRO A 201 20.12 4.21 1.03
N SER A 202 19.35 5.25 1.35
CA SER A 202 19.56 6.11 2.53
C SER A 202 18.27 6.32 3.38
N PRO A 203 18.35 6.50 4.70
CA PRO A 203 17.17 6.54 5.57
C PRO A 203 16.51 7.93 5.70
N ALA A 204 17.16 8.99 5.19
CA ALA A 204 16.80 10.38 5.45
C ALA A 204 17.26 11.34 4.34
N PRO A 205 16.65 12.53 4.20
CA PRO A 205 17.22 13.67 3.47
C PRO A 205 18.21 14.48 4.32
N ASP A 206 18.90 15.43 3.69
CA ASP A 206 19.76 16.48 4.29
C ASP A 206 20.71 15.98 5.38
N PHE A 207 21.22 14.78 5.18
CA PHE A 207 22.01 14.04 6.13
C PHE A 207 23.51 14.32 5.98
N ARG A 208 24.21 14.15 7.10
CA ARG A 208 25.66 14.02 7.20
C ARG A 208 26.02 12.54 7.18
N ALA A 209 27.08 12.13 6.49
CA ALA A 209 27.47 10.71 6.42
C ALA A 209 28.99 10.51 6.29
N ALA A 210 29.48 9.42 6.88
CA ALA A 210 30.87 8.98 6.79
C ALA A 210 30.98 7.45 6.71
N ILE A 211 32.02 6.97 6.03
CA ILE A 211 32.42 5.55 6.10
C ILE A 211 33.23 5.36 7.39
N VAL A 212 32.69 4.56 8.31
CA VAL A 212 33.25 4.32 9.65
C VAL A 212 33.85 2.91 9.79
N GLY A 213 33.78 2.09 8.74
CA GLY A 213 34.48 0.80 8.63
C GLY A 213 34.49 0.29 7.19
N GLY A 214 35.52 -0.45 6.82
CA GLY A 214 35.65 -1.09 5.49
C GLY A 214 36.14 -0.19 4.35
N ALA A 215 36.40 1.09 4.61
CA ALA A 215 36.98 2.02 3.64
C ALA A 215 38.39 1.59 3.19
N ALA A 216 38.72 1.90 1.94
CA ALA A 216 40.04 1.83 1.34
C ALA A 216 40.54 3.25 0.98
N GLU A 217 41.79 3.35 0.54
CA GLU A 217 42.34 4.61 0.01
C GLU A 217 41.51 5.11 -1.19
N GLY A 218 41.18 6.41 -1.22
CA GLY A 218 40.43 7.07 -2.29
C GLY A 218 38.90 6.95 -2.24
N ASP A 219 38.37 5.98 -1.47
CA ASP A 219 36.93 5.82 -1.22
C ASP A 219 36.32 7.10 -0.60
N ARG A 220 35.15 7.51 -1.08
CA ARG A 220 34.39 8.64 -0.50
C ARG A 220 32.89 8.51 -0.74
N LEU A 221 32.11 9.30 0.00
CA LEU A 221 30.67 9.45 -0.21
C LEU A 221 30.35 10.79 -0.89
N ALA A 222 29.33 10.79 -1.73
CA ALA A 222 28.81 11.98 -2.39
C ALA A 222 27.27 11.92 -2.52
N VAL A 223 26.64 13.05 -2.83
CA VAL A 223 25.22 13.16 -3.17
C VAL A 223 24.99 13.98 -4.43
N ASP A 224 23.93 13.69 -5.17
CA ASP A 224 23.45 14.53 -6.26
C ASP A 224 22.60 15.73 -5.77
N ARG A 225 21.88 16.39 -6.68
CA ARG A 225 20.94 17.49 -6.37
C ARG A 225 19.61 17.05 -5.73
N ALA A 226 19.23 15.78 -5.84
CA ALA A 226 18.05 15.19 -5.19
C ALA A 226 18.40 14.54 -3.83
N GLY A 227 19.69 14.46 -3.49
CA GLY A 227 20.17 13.81 -2.27
C GLY A 227 20.22 12.29 -2.37
N ASN A 228 20.28 11.70 -3.57
CA ASN A 228 20.63 10.28 -3.72
C ASN A 228 22.07 10.09 -3.23
N LEU A 229 22.32 9.09 -2.39
CA LEU A 229 23.64 8.80 -1.83
C LEU A 229 24.45 7.94 -2.82
N PHE A 230 25.71 8.31 -3.04
CA PHE A 230 26.65 7.56 -3.87
C PHE A 230 27.91 7.24 -3.08
N PHE A 231 28.37 5.99 -3.20
CA PHE A 231 29.73 5.59 -2.90
C PHE A 231 30.58 5.75 -4.16
N LEU A 232 31.69 6.48 -4.03
CA LEU A 232 32.69 6.67 -5.07
C LEU A 232 33.92 5.83 -4.68
N PRO A 233 34.17 4.69 -5.35
CA PRO A 233 35.28 3.81 -5.00
C PRO A 233 36.64 4.45 -5.29
N GLY A 234 37.61 4.14 -4.44
CA GLY A 234 39.03 4.19 -4.79
C GLY A 234 39.47 2.95 -5.60
N PRO A 235 40.77 2.77 -5.87
CA PRO A 235 41.29 1.69 -6.73
C PRO A 235 41.06 0.25 -6.22
N ALA A 236 40.49 0.06 -5.03
CA ALA A 236 40.28 -1.26 -4.40
C ALA A 236 38.98 -1.93 -4.88
N ARG A 237 39.12 -2.92 -5.77
CA ARG A 237 38.05 -3.69 -6.42
C ARG A 237 37.64 -4.97 -5.66
N GLY A 238 36.52 -5.58 -6.07
CA GLY A 238 35.97 -6.83 -5.55
C GLY A 238 34.77 -6.65 -4.62
N GLU A 239 34.40 -7.68 -3.86
CA GLU A 239 33.41 -7.53 -2.79
C GLU A 239 33.96 -6.62 -1.68
N ARG A 240 33.18 -5.62 -1.29
CA ARG A 240 33.48 -4.69 -0.18
C ARG A 240 32.34 -4.77 0.83
N GLU A 241 32.65 -4.90 2.12
CA GLU A 241 31.70 -4.61 3.19
C GLU A 241 32.01 -3.22 3.76
N LEU A 242 31.05 -2.30 3.74
CA LEU A 242 31.18 -0.98 4.35
C LEU A 242 30.30 -0.87 5.60
N VAL A 243 30.78 -0.12 6.59
CA VAL A 243 29.96 0.39 7.69
C VAL A 243 29.87 1.90 7.53
N LEU A 244 28.65 2.43 7.51
CA LEU A 244 28.34 3.85 7.35
C LEU A 244 27.75 4.39 8.65
N SER A 245 28.10 5.61 9.03
CA SER A 245 27.36 6.36 10.05
C SER A 245 26.72 7.57 9.39
N LEU A 246 25.45 7.80 9.70
CA LEU A 246 24.61 8.84 9.11
C LEU A 246 23.85 9.59 10.22
N GLU A 247 23.79 10.91 10.11
CA GLU A 247 23.11 11.81 11.06
C GLU A 247 22.22 12.78 10.28
N ALA A 248 20.93 12.85 10.63
CA ALA A 248 19.94 13.73 10.02
C ALA A 248 19.17 14.52 11.09
N ASP A 249 18.69 15.72 10.76
CA ASP A 249 17.88 16.53 11.68
C ASP A 249 16.55 15.82 12.03
N SER A 250 16.10 15.81 13.29
CA SER A 250 14.82 15.18 13.64
C SER A 250 13.62 15.87 12.97
N LEU A 251 13.75 17.15 12.59
CA LEU A 251 12.75 17.88 11.82
C LEU A 251 12.63 17.37 10.38
N ALA A 252 13.59 16.61 9.86
CA ALA A 252 13.46 15.94 8.57
C ALA A 252 12.32 14.89 8.55
N PHE A 253 11.93 14.35 9.70
CA PHE A 253 10.93 13.28 9.82
C PHE A 253 9.55 13.73 10.31
N GLY A 254 9.43 14.93 10.89
CA GLY A 254 8.21 15.46 11.50
C GLY A 254 8.43 16.83 12.16
N GLY A 255 7.46 17.31 12.94
CA GLY A 255 7.55 18.54 13.74
C GLY A 255 6.92 19.77 13.10
N SER A 256 6.78 20.85 13.87
CA SER A 256 6.16 22.10 13.42
C SER A 256 6.86 22.75 12.22
N LEU A 257 6.11 23.53 11.46
CA LEU A 257 6.62 24.40 10.40
C LEU A 257 6.69 25.85 10.89
N ASP A 258 7.39 26.70 10.16
CA ASP A 258 7.23 28.15 10.31
C ASP A 258 5.97 28.60 9.55
N ALA A 259 4.96 29.05 10.31
CA ALA A 259 3.67 29.48 9.78
C ALA A 259 3.72 30.82 9.01
N THR A 260 4.83 31.58 9.12
CA THR A 260 4.96 32.93 8.54
C THR A 260 5.62 32.94 7.16
N ALA A 261 6.40 31.91 6.84
CA ALA A 261 7.12 31.81 5.58
C ALA A 261 6.20 31.47 4.39
N THR A 262 6.40 32.17 3.28
CA THR A 262 5.63 32.04 2.03
C THR A 262 6.41 31.29 0.96
N VAL A 263 5.75 30.86 -0.13
CA VAL A 263 6.46 30.23 -1.25
C VAL A 263 7.45 31.22 -1.91
N ALA A 264 7.22 32.53 -1.78
CA ALA A 264 8.14 33.57 -2.25
C ALA A 264 9.49 33.59 -1.47
N ASP A 265 9.52 33.10 -0.22
CA ASP A 265 10.72 33.04 0.63
C ASP A 265 11.60 31.80 0.37
N THR A 266 11.06 30.82 -0.36
CA THR A 266 11.74 29.57 -0.74
C THR A 266 13.10 29.84 -1.41
N PRO A 267 14.21 29.21 -0.99
CA PRO A 267 15.51 29.37 -1.62
C PRO A 267 15.51 29.07 -3.13
N SER A 268 15.97 30.03 -3.94
CA SER A 268 15.86 29.98 -5.40
C SER A 268 16.62 28.81 -6.05
N TRP A 269 17.71 28.33 -5.44
CA TRP A 269 18.47 27.15 -5.88
C TRP A 269 17.68 25.84 -5.76
N ALA A 270 16.70 25.78 -4.86
CA ALA A 270 15.89 24.59 -4.62
C ALA A 270 14.68 24.50 -5.56
N ARG A 271 14.15 25.65 -6.00
CA ARG A 271 12.99 25.70 -6.89
C ARG A 271 13.28 24.92 -8.18
N ARG A 272 12.22 24.33 -8.73
CA ARG A 272 12.21 23.62 -10.01
C ARG A 272 11.13 24.26 -10.87
N GLN A 273 11.39 24.34 -12.17
CA GLN A 273 10.39 24.82 -13.12
C GLN A 273 9.72 23.61 -13.76
N ILE A 274 8.41 23.50 -13.58
CA ILE A 274 7.60 22.51 -14.30
C ILE A 274 7.45 22.94 -15.77
N PRO A 275 7.49 22.01 -16.75
CA PRO A 275 7.33 22.33 -18.16
C PRO A 275 5.97 22.96 -18.50
N GLU A 276 5.97 23.91 -19.44
CA GLU A 276 4.79 24.69 -19.88
C GLU A 276 3.57 23.82 -20.24
N THR A 277 3.81 22.63 -20.80
CA THR A 277 2.77 21.63 -21.14
C THR A 277 1.90 21.23 -19.94
N LEU A 278 2.46 21.26 -18.74
CA LEU A 278 1.79 20.88 -17.50
C LEU A 278 1.23 22.07 -16.71
N HIS A 279 1.45 23.33 -17.12
CA HIS A 279 0.96 24.49 -16.37
C HIS A 279 -0.58 24.57 -16.34
N SER A 280 -1.25 24.28 -17.46
CA SER A 280 -2.71 24.25 -17.51
C SER A 280 -3.32 23.08 -16.72
N PRO A 281 -2.80 21.83 -16.83
CA PRO A 281 -3.10 20.75 -15.89
C PRO A 281 -2.92 21.11 -14.42
N ALA A 282 -1.72 21.55 -14.01
CA ALA A 282 -1.38 21.78 -12.61
C ALA A 282 -2.16 22.94 -12.00
N ARG A 283 -2.46 23.97 -12.81
CA ARG A 283 -3.41 25.01 -12.43
C ARG A 283 -4.80 24.46 -12.13
N ARG A 284 -5.36 23.58 -12.98
CA ARG A 284 -6.70 23.00 -12.72
C ARG A 284 -6.74 22.19 -11.43
N VAL A 285 -5.66 21.46 -11.12
CA VAL A 285 -5.50 20.74 -9.85
C VAL A 285 -5.40 21.73 -8.68
N ALA A 286 -4.55 22.74 -8.75
CA ALA A 286 -4.40 23.75 -7.70
C ALA A 286 -5.69 24.56 -7.44
N ASP A 287 -6.36 25.01 -8.50
CA ASP A 287 -7.66 25.71 -8.46
C ASP A 287 -8.74 24.79 -7.81
N ARG A 288 -8.68 23.46 -8.03
CA ARG A 288 -9.62 22.46 -7.46
C ARG A 288 -9.37 22.12 -5.99
N ILE A 289 -8.10 22.14 -5.56
CA ILE A 289 -7.65 22.00 -4.16
C ILE A 289 -7.85 23.32 -3.39
N ALA A 290 -7.97 24.44 -4.10
CA ALA A 290 -7.93 25.81 -3.58
C ALA A 290 -6.58 26.16 -2.90
N VAL A 291 -5.47 25.91 -3.61
CA VAL A 291 -4.10 26.34 -3.23
C VAL A 291 -3.48 27.27 -4.26
N SER A 292 -2.69 28.23 -3.79
CA SER A 292 -2.03 29.24 -4.64
C SER A 292 -0.67 29.64 -4.08
N ALA A 293 0.21 30.16 -4.94
CA ALA A 293 1.63 30.43 -4.61
C ALA A 293 1.84 31.65 -3.67
N ASP A 294 0.79 32.42 -3.39
CA ASP A 294 0.74 33.52 -2.43
C ASP A 294 0.34 33.06 -1.01
N MET A 295 0.01 31.79 -0.80
CA MET A 295 -0.25 31.22 0.52
C MET A 295 1.03 31.02 1.35
N PRO A 296 0.93 31.03 2.70
CA PRO A 296 1.98 30.50 3.57
C PRO A 296 2.29 29.04 3.23
N VAL A 297 3.56 28.65 3.32
CA VAL A 297 4.00 27.29 2.94
C VAL A 297 3.32 26.24 3.82
N GLU A 298 3.12 26.50 5.11
CA GLU A 298 2.36 25.58 5.98
C GLU A 298 0.93 25.36 5.46
N THR A 299 0.22 26.44 5.11
CA THR A 299 -1.17 26.35 4.62
C THR A 299 -1.26 25.56 3.31
N ALA A 300 -0.37 25.85 2.36
CA ALA A 300 -0.30 25.13 1.10
C ALA A 300 0.03 23.64 1.31
N LEU A 301 1.09 23.32 2.07
CA LEU A 301 1.46 21.94 2.38
C LEU A 301 0.38 21.17 3.14
N ARG A 302 -0.38 21.84 4.03
CA ARG A 302 -1.49 21.25 4.77
C ARG A 302 -2.64 20.87 3.85
N LEU A 303 -3.04 21.77 2.94
CA LEU A 303 -4.09 21.51 1.95
C LEU A 303 -3.68 20.42 0.95
N LEU A 304 -2.46 20.49 0.41
CA LEU A 304 -1.89 19.44 -0.46
C LEU A 304 -1.87 18.08 0.25
N SER A 305 -1.32 18.00 1.46
CA SER A 305 -1.24 16.74 2.22
C SER A 305 -2.62 16.15 2.51
N THR A 306 -3.60 16.97 2.90
CA THR A 306 -4.97 16.49 3.11
C THR A 306 -5.62 16.00 1.82
N TRP A 307 -5.39 16.67 0.68
CA TRP A 307 -5.91 16.23 -0.62
C TRP A 307 -5.32 14.89 -1.06
N PHE A 308 -3.99 14.79 -1.16
CA PHE A 308 -3.33 13.59 -1.68
C PHE A 308 -3.41 12.38 -0.73
N ARG A 309 -3.62 12.59 0.59
CA ARG A 309 -3.97 11.50 1.52
C ARG A 309 -5.40 10.97 1.34
N SER A 310 -6.30 11.74 0.72
CA SER A 310 -7.70 11.35 0.52
C SER A 310 -7.91 10.34 -0.62
N PHE A 311 -6.85 9.96 -1.34
CA PHE A 311 -6.98 9.16 -2.56
C PHE A 311 -7.32 7.71 -2.22
N GLN A 312 -8.09 7.03 -3.07
CA GLN A 312 -8.47 5.62 -2.85
C GLN A 312 -7.91 4.73 -3.97
N PRO A 313 -7.56 3.45 -3.68
CA PRO A 313 -7.29 2.47 -4.73
C PRO A 313 -8.51 2.27 -5.65
N GLY A 314 -8.27 1.78 -6.86
CA GLY A 314 -9.31 1.56 -7.88
C GLY A 314 -9.26 2.57 -9.04
N PRO A 315 -9.90 2.26 -10.18
CA PRO A 315 -9.60 2.86 -11.47
C PRO A 315 -9.99 4.35 -11.57
N PRO A 316 -9.27 5.16 -12.39
CA PRO A 316 -9.62 6.56 -12.62
C PRO A 316 -11.04 6.74 -13.18
N PRO A 317 -11.77 7.80 -12.79
CA PRO A 317 -13.09 8.07 -13.34
C PRO A 317 -13.03 8.35 -14.85
N SER A 318 -13.55 7.43 -15.66
CA SER A 318 -13.50 7.44 -17.14
C SER A 318 -14.20 8.63 -17.84
N HIS A 319 -14.70 9.59 -17.08
CA HIS A 319 -15.26 10.86 -17.56
C HIS A 319 -14.32 12.06 -17.38
N LEU A 320 -13.12 11.86 -16.82
CA LEU A 320 -12.05 12.87 -16.72
C LEU A 320 -11.09 12.72 -17.90
N PRO A 321 -11.18 13.55 -18.96
CA PRO A 321 -10.16 13.60 -19.99
C PRO A 321 -8.96 14.42 -19.51
N GLY A 322 -7.74 13.89 -19.57
CA GLY A 322 -6.57 14.67 -19.20
C GLY A 322 -5.23 14.06 -19.59
N THR A 323 -4.21 14.51 -18.87
CA THR A 323 -2.97 13.73 -18.68
C THR A 323 -3.18 12.76 -17.51
N ALA A 324 -2.35 11.70 -17.41
CA ALA A 324 -2.43 10.76 -16.28
C ALA A 324 -2.36 11.48 -14.91
N TYR A 325 -1.56 12.56 -14.83
CA TYR A 325 -1.53 13.46 -13.67
C TYR A 325 -2.91 14.01 -13.28
N GLU A 326 -3.72 14.47 -14.24
CA GLU A 326 -5.04 15.03 -13.96
C GLU A 326 -6.06 13.96 -13.59
N GLU A 327 -6.01 12.80 -14.24
CA GLU A 327 -6.92 11.68 -13.98
C GLU A 327 -6.72 11.14 -12.56
N LEU A 328 -5.46 11.01 -12.11
CA LEU A 328 -5.11 10.73 -10.72
C LEU A 328 -5.53 11.88 -9.78
N ALA A 329 -5.08 13.10 -10.08
CA ALA A 329 -5.15 14.24 -9.15
C ALA A 329 -6.56 14.80 -8.93
N LEU A 330 -7.41 14.75 -9.96
CA LEU A 330 -8.81 15.20 -9.92
C LEU A 330 -9.77 14.03 -9.64
N GLY A 331 -9.37 12.80 -9.94
CA GLY A 331 -10.15 11.59 -9.64
C GLY A 331 -10.08 11.15 -8.17
N HIS A 332 -9.12 11.67 -7.41
CA HIS A 332 -8.76 11.18 -6.06
C HIS A 332 -8.44 9.67 -6.05
N VAL A 333 -7.73 9.18 -7.06
CA VAL A 333 -7.38 7.75 -7.17
C VAL A 333 -5.88 7.52 -7.03
N GLY A 334 -5.53 6.42 -6.38
CA GLY A 334 -4.21 5.83 -6.47
C GLY A 334 -3.49 5.53 -5.15
N LEU A 335 -2.57 4.58 -5.29
CA LEU A 335 -1.59 4.14 -4.30
C LEU A 335 -0.53 5.21 -3.99
N CYS A 336 0.37 4.89 -3.06
CA CYS A 336 1.51 5.74 -2.64
C CYS A 336 2.25 6.43 -3.79
N ARG A 337 2.65 5.69 -4.84
CA ARG A 337 3.36 6.22 -6.02
C ARG A 337 2.59 7.34 -6.72
N HIS A 338 1.27 7.16 -6.90
CA HIS A 338 0.38 8.14 -7.54
C HIS A 338 0.18 9.39 -6.68
N ARG A 339 0.00 9.21 -5.36
CA ARG A 339 -0.17 10.30 -4.39
C ARG A 339 1.08 11.18 -4.34
N ALA A 340 2.26 10.56 -4.23
CA ALA A 340 3.54 11.25 -4.19
C ALA A 340 3.86 11.95 -5.52
N TYR A 341 3.63 11.28 -6.65
CA TYR A 341 3.76 11.84 -7.98
C TYR A 341 2.91 13.11 -8.17
N ALA A 342 1.61 13.00 -7.95
CA ALA A 342 0.68 14.11 -8.18
C ALA A 342 0.90 15.26 -7.19
N PHE A 343 1.31 14.98 -5.96
CA PHE A 343 1.77 16.01 -5.03
C PHE A 343 2.98 16.76 -5.59
N VAL A 344 4.04 16.06 -6.04
CA VAL A 344 5.28 16.69 -6.52
C VAL A 344 5.03 17.60 -7.72
N VAL A 345 4.26 17.17 -8.72
CA VAL A 345 3.91 18.02 -9.88
C VAL A 345 3.16 19.28 -9.45
N THR A 346 2.19 19.14 -8.54
CA THR A 346 1.39 20.27 -8.04
C THR A 346 2.24 21.25 -7.20
N ALA A 347 3.09 20.72 -6.32
CA ALA A 347 3.97 21.50 -5.47
C ALA A 347 5.03 22.26 -6.27
N GLN A 348 5.67 21.61 -7.25
CA GLN A 348 6.63 22.28 -8.15
C GLN A 348 5.96 23.37 -8.99
N TRP A 349 4.70 23.19 -9.43
CA TRP A 349 3.94 24.25 -10.10
C TRP A 349 3.73 25.49 -9.23
N LEU A 350 3.39 25.28 -7.95
CA LEU A 350 3.23 26.35 -6.96
C LEU A 350 4.56 27.05 -6.63
N GLY A 351 5.71 26.47 -7.01
CA GLY A 351 7.06 26.94 -6.70
C GLY A 351 7.64 26.36 -5.41
N ILE A 352 6.93 25.43 -4.75
CA ILE A 352 7.39 24.70 -3.57
C ILE A 352 8.38 23.61 -4.04
N PRO A 353 9.61 23.52 -3.50
CA PRO A 353 10.55 22.49 -3.91
C PRO A 353 10.06 21.15 -3.34
N ALA A 354 9.66 20.25 -4.22
CA ALA A 354 9.21 18.92 -3.87
C ALA A 354 9.93 17.89 -4.75
N ARG A 355 10.24 16.72 -4.17
CA ARG A 355 10.84 15.57 -4.85
C ARG A 355 10.22 14.29 -4.32
N MET A 356 10.21 13.24 -5.12
CA MET A 356 9.63 11.94 -4.76
C MET A 356 10.73 10.91 -4.50
N PRO A 357 11.03 10.59 -3.23
CA PRO A 357 11.69 9.34 -2.90
C PRO A 357 10.78 8.13 -3.13
N VAL A 358 11.38 7.03 -3.55
CA VAL A 358 10.76 5.71 -3.62
C VAL A 358 11.63 4.66 -2.93
N SER A 359 10.96 3.63 -2.44
CA SER A 359 11.50 2.36 -2.01
C SER A 359 10.71 1.21 -2.67
N ARG A 360 11.19 -0.02 -2.48
CA ARG A 360 10.53 -1.29 -2.81
C ARG A 360 9.11 -1.41 -2.26
N LEU A 361 8.82 -0.69 -1.16
CA LEU A 361 7.60 -0.83 -0.37
C LEU A 361 6.70 0.41 -0.38
N HIS A 362 7.23 1.60 -0.68
CA HIS A 362 6.50 2.86 -0.53
C HIS A 362 7.07 3.99 -1.39
N ALA A 363 6.24 4.99 -1.66
CA ALA A 363 6.62 6.23 -2.30
C ALA A 363 5.99 7.40 -1.54
N TRP A 364 6.80 8.42 -1.26
CA TRP A 364 6.40 9.57 -0.45
C TRP A 364 6.99 10.86 -1.02
N VAL A 365 6.75 11.99 -0.34
CA VAL A 365 7.28 13.28 -0.79
C VAL A 365 8.34 13.77 0.19
N GLU A 366 9.40 14.35 -0.34
CA GLU A 366 10.27 15.28 0.39
C GLU A 366 10.00 16.69 -0.11
N VAL A 367 9.73 17.62 0.80
CA VAL A 367 9.54 19.05 0.49
C VAL A 367 10.62 19.89 1.18
N LEU A 368 11.20 20.88 0.51
CA LEU A 368 12.03 21.87 1.18
C LEU A 368 11.11 22.83 1.92
N ALA A 369 11.05 22.71 3.23
CA ALA A 369 10.08 23.39 4.08
C ALA A 369 10.77 24.26 5.15
N PRO A 370 10.14 25.38 5.53
CA PRO A 370 10.66 26.26 6.57
C PRO A 370 10.32 25.70 7.96
N VAL A 371 11.34 25.61 8.82
CA VAL A 371 11.20 25.26 10.23
C VAL A 371 11.69 26.42 11.11
N PRO A 372 11.16 26.57 12.34
CA PRO A 372 11.66 27.57 13.28
C PRO A 372 13.17 27.44 13.52
N GLY A 373 13.84 28.58 13.68
CA GLY A 373 15.25 28.70 14.01
C GLY A 373 15.53 30.03 14.70
N ASP A 374 16.63 30.09 15.47
CA ASP A 374 16.91 31.22 16.38
C ASP A 374 17.09 32.57 15.66
N ASP A 375 17.71 32.54 14.47
CA ASP A 375 17.90 33.70 13.59
C ASP A 375 16.86 33.80 12.46
N GLY A 376 15.74 33.06 12.55
CA GLY A 376 14.66 33.01 11.55
C GLY A 376 14.46 31.63 10.91
N PRO A 377 13.59 31.52 9.88
CA PRO A 377 13.21 30.24 9.29
C PRO A 377 14.37 29.54 8.59
N ARG A 378 14.72 28.34 9.07
CA ARG A 378 15.68 27.45 8.43
C ARG A 378 14.95 26.55 7.43
N TRP A 379 15.50 26.38 6.24
CA TRP A 379 14.92 25.52 5.21
C TRP A 379 15.58 24.14 5.22
N LEU A 380 14.77 23.08 5.34
CA LEU A 380 15.20 21.68 5.36
C LEU A 380 14.33 20.85 4.42
N TRP A 381 14.89 19.82 3.79
CA TRP A 381 14.09 18.80 3.14
C TRP A 381 13.42 17.91 4.19
N ARG A 382 12.08 17.87 4.18
CA ARG A 382 11.25 17.18 5.16
C ARG A 382 10.37 16.13 4.49
N ARG A 383 10.30 14.94 5.11
CA ARG A 383 9.41 13.86 4.71
C ARG A 383 7.94 14.22 4.96
N VAL A 384 7.12 13.97 3.97
CA VAL A 384 5.65 13.99 4.03
C VAL A 384 5.16 12.62 3.59
N ASP A 385 4.71 11.81 4.54
CA ASP A 385 4.00 10.57 4.23
C ASP A 385 2.59 10.91 3.71
N LEU A 386 2.18 10.30 2.61
CA LEU A 386 0.84 10.41 2.04
C LEU A 386 0.05 9.11 2.18
N GLY A 387 0.65 8.05 2.72
CA GLY A 387 0.09 6.72 2.85
C GLY A 387 -0.17 6.04 1.50
N GLY A 388 -0.86 4.91 1.54
CA GLY A 388 -1.19 4.12 0.35
C GLY A 388 -1.36 2.65 0.72
N ALA A 389 -1.23 1.78 -0.28
CA ALA A 389 -0.90 0.38 -0.08
C ALA A 389 0.63 0.20 -0.04
N TYR A 390 1.08 -0.93 0.50
CA TYR A 390 2.48 -1.30 0.70
C TYR A 390 2.68 -2.76 0.30
N GLY A 391 3.89 -3.15 -0.12
CA GLY A 391 4.26 -4.56 -0.29
C GLY A 391 4.47 -5.27 1.06
N GLU A 392 4.74 -6.58 1.03
CA GLU A 392 4.99 -7.35 2.27
C GLU A 392 6.31 -6.97 2.97
N THR A 393 6.29 -6.97 4.31
CA THR A 393 7.42 -6.54 5.14
C THR A 393 8.58 -7.53 5.12
N ASP A 394 9.81 -7.04 4.91
CA ASP A 394 11.02 -7.87 4.81
C ASP A 394 11.32 -8.67 6.09
N GLU A 395 11.42 -10.00 5.99
CA GLU A 395 11.83 -10.85 7.11
C GLU A 395 13.28 -10.57 7.57
N GLU A 396 14.20 -10.20 6.66
CA GLU A 396 15.60 -9.83 7.00
C GLU A 396 15.66 -8.56 7.89
N LEU A 397 14.61 -7.74 7.91
CA LEU A 397 14.50 -6.57 8.78
C LEU A 397 13.86 -6.87 10.14
N ALA A 398 13.30 -8.07 10.38
CA ALA A 398 12.54 -8.38 11.60
C ALA A 398 13.39 -8.34 12.89
N GLU A 399 14.70 -8.61 12.81
CA GLU A 399 15.63 -8.49 13.95
C GLU A 399 16.14 -7.05 14.18
N VAL A 400 15.89 -6.12 13.26
CA VAL A 400 16.43 -4.76 13.31
C VAL A 400 15.42 -3.80 13.93
N PRO A 401 15.75 -3.08 15.02
CA PRO A 401 14.83 -2.12 15.63
C PRO A 401 14.34 -1.06 14.64
N ALA A 402 13.03 -0.90 14.51
CA ALA A 402 12.42 0.06 13.59
C ALA A 402 12.66 1.51 14.01
N HIS A 403 12.79 2.40 13.02
CA HIS A 403 12.91 3.84 13.23
C HIS A 403 11.56 4.43 13.64
N VAL A 404 11.50 4.98 14.85
CA VAL A 404 10.36 5.78 15.31
C VAL A 404 10.80 7.25 15.33
N PRO A 405 10.27 8.12 14.45
CA PRO A 405 10.59 9.54 14.45
C PRO A 405 10.39 10.19 15.81
N ARG A 406 11.31 11.06 16.22
CA ARG A 406 11.18 11.82 17.48
C ARG A 406 10.10 12.89 17.39
N GLN A 407 9.79 13.34 16.17
CA GLN A 407 8.84 14.41 15.89
C GLN A 407 7.57 13.84 15.24
N ALA A 408 6.40 14.26 15.73
CA ALA A 408 5.12 13.87 15.14
C ALA A 408 4.88 14.53 13.77
N ASP A 409 4.12 13.88 12.90
CA ASP A 409 3.66 14.45 11.64
C ASP A 409 2.77 15.69 11.88
N PRO A 410 3.09 16.88 11.31
CA PRO A 410 2.29 18.10 11.49
C PRO A 410 1.01 18.15 10.64
N PHE A 411 0.84 17.22 9.71
CA PHE A 411 -0.29 17.19 8.78
C PHE A 411 -1.38 16.23 9.28
N PRO A 412 -2.67 16.62 9.22
CA PRO A 412 -3.75 15.74 9.67
C PRO A 412 -3.92 14.56 8.71
N TRP A 413 -4.31 13.42 9.26
CA TRP A 413 -4.76 12.26 8.49
C TRP A 413 -6.28 12.32 8.29
N PRO A 414 -6.80 12.00 7.09
CA PRO A 414 -8.23 11.77 6.89
C PRO A 414 -8.80 10.76 7.90
N ARG A 415 -10.07 10.91 8.28
CA ARG A 415 -10.73 9.99 9.22
C ARG A 415 -10.65 8.54 8.71
N GLY A 416 -10.49 7.59 9.61
CA GLY A 416 -10.26 6.18 9.29
C GLY A 416 -8.84 5.83 8.81
N THR A 417 -8.08 6.79 8.26
CA THR A 417 -6.68 6.56 7.83
C THR A 417 -5.67 6.81 8.95
N GLN A 418 -4.48 6.24 8.83
CA GLN A 418 -3.33 6.42 9.72
C GLN A 418 -2.03 6.50 8.90
N PRO A 419 -0.96 7.12 9.42
CA PRO A 419 0.37 7.09 8.78
C PRO A 419 0.89 5.66 8.61
N THR A 420 1.79 5.45 7.65
CA THR A 420 2.43 4.13 7.46
C THR A 420 3.12 3.70 8.76
N PRO A 421 2.76 2.54 9.36
CA PRO A 421 3.42 2.04 10.56
C PRO A 421 4.90 1.78 10.28
N ALA A 422 5.80 2.52 10.92
CA ALA A 422 7.23 2.41 10.65
C ALA A 422 7.81 1.01 10.94
N ALA A 423 7.16 0.26 11.84
CA ALA A 423 6.99 -1.18 11.71
C ALA A 423 5.73 -1.65 12.46
N ALA A 424 5.07 -2.68 11.94
CA ALA A 424 4.19 -3.54 12.73
C ALA A 424 5.05 -4.68 13.30
N THR A 425 5.64 -4.49 14.48
CA THR A 425 6.61 -5.45 15.06
C THR A 425 5.95 -6.80 15.38
N PRO A 426 6.42 -7.93 14.79
CA PRO A 426 6.04 -9.25 15.26
C PRO A 426 6.63 -9.49 16.65
N GLY A 427 5.78 -9.79 17.65
CA GLY A 427 6.22 -10.21 18.98
C GLY A 427 6.18 -9.16 20.11
N ALA A 428 5.72 -7.93 19.84
CA ALA A 428 5.48 -6.91 20.87
C ALA A 428 4.27 -7.27 21.76
N THR A 429 4.40 -8.31 22.59
CA THR A 429 3.40 -8.72 23.57
C THR A 429 3.13 -7.56 24.53
N PRO A 430 1.88 -7.09 24.70
CA PRO A 430 1.58 -6.02 25.63
C PRO A 430 2.02 -6.40 27.05
N ALA A 431 2.88 -5.59 27.65
CA ALA A 431 3.34 -5.80 29.02
C ALA A 431 2.16 -5.60 29.99
N ALA A 432 1.48 -6.69 30.33
CA ALA A 432 0.27 -6.66 31.14
C ALA A 432 0.54 -6.05 32.53
N THR A 433 0.06 -4.82 32.73
CA THR A 433 0.03 -4.18 34.04
C THR A 433 -0.69 -5.08 35.04
N GLY A 434 -0.01 -5.37 36.16
CA GLY A 434 -0.28 -6.57 36.95
C GLY A 434 -1.72 -6.72 37.47
N SER A 435 -2.18 -7.97 37.48
CA SER A 435 -3.37 -8.42 38.23
C SER A 435 -3.05 -9.75 38.90
N THR A 436 -3.42 -9.87 40.17
CA THR A 436 -3.05 -11.02 41.03
C THR A 436 -3.80 -12.31 40.68
N PRO A 437 -3.22 -13.49 40.94
CA PRO A 437 -3.74 -14.76 40.45
C PRO A 437 -4.94 -15.29 41.26
N ALA A 438 -5.89 -15.93 40.56
CA ALA A 438 -6.92 -16.80 41.11
C ALA A 438 -6.78 -18.22 40.50
N GLY A 439 -7.12 -19.25 41.29
CA GLY A 439 -6.78 -20.65 40.96
C GLY A 439 -7.70 -21.36 39.94
N PRO A 440 -7.27 -22.52 39.41
CA PRO A 440 -7.95 -23.22 38.31
C PRO A 440 -8.99 -24.27 38.75
N PRO A 441 -10.08 -24.45 37.98
CA PRO A 441 -10.85 -25.70 37.88
C PRO A 441 -10.58 -26.45 36.54
N PRO A 442 -10.97 -27.73 36.39
CA PRO A 442 -10.36 -28.61 35.39
C PRO A 442 -11.27 -29.10 34.23
N GLY A 443 -10.66 -29.30 33.05
CA GLY A 443 -10.54 -30.60 32.38
C GLY A 443 -11.77 -31.35 31.79
N SER A 444 -11.56 -31.92 30.59
CA SER A 444 -12.44 -32.84 29.84
C SER A 444 -13.61 -32.18 29.07
N GLY A 445 -14.03 -32.67 27.90
CA GLY A 445 -13.46 -33.73 27.06
C GLY A 445 -14.46 -34.31 26.02
N ALA A 446 -13.95 -35.15 25.11
CA ALA A 446 -14.66 -36.01 24.16
C ALA A 446 -15.42 -35.39 22.96
N THR A 447 -15.10 -35.89 21.76
CA THR A 447 -15.76 -35.65 20.46
C THR A 447 -16.80 -36.74 20.11
N PRO A 448 -17.92 -36.40 19.46
CA PRO A 448 -18.77 -37.35 18.71
C PRO A 448 -18.47 -37.36 17.18
N PRO A 449 -18.91 -38.40 16.43
CA PRO A 449 -18.64 -38.57 14.99
C PRO A 449 -19.73 -37.98 14.05
N PRO A 450 -19.43 -37.81 12.74
CA PRO A 450 -20.43 -37.42 11.73
C PRO A 450 -21.33 -38.58 11.28
N ALA A 451 -22.47 -38.25 10.66
CA ALA A 451 -23.46 -39.19 10.09
C ALA A 451 -23.75 -38.90 8.60
N THR A 452 -24.27 -39.89 7.87
CA THR A 452 -24.21 -39.93 6.38
C THR A 452 -25.58 -40.17 5.70
N VAL A 453 -26.03 -39.20 4.87
CA VAL A 453 -27.10 -39.29 3.82
C VAL A 453 -26.76 -38.25 2.73
N VAL A 454 -26.75 -38.42 1.39
CA VAL A 454 -27.16 -39.44 0.38
C VAL A 454 -28.41 -39.11 -0.48
N GLY A 455 -28.24 -38.14 -1.40
CA GLY A 455 -28.91 -38.05 -2.73
C GLY A 455 -30.37 -37.53 -2.84
N ALA A 456 -30.97 -37.37 -4.04
CA ALA A 456 -30.41 -37.11 -5.39
C ALA A 456 -31.50 -36.87 -6.49
N LEU A 457 -31.54 -35.68 -7.13
CA LEU A 457 -32.05 -35.40 -8.50
C LEU A 457 -33.53 -35.83 -8.84
N PRO A 458 -34.08 -35.72 -10.09
CA PRO A 458 -33.60 -35.12 -11.35
C PRO A 458 -34.57 -34.10 -12.02
N GLY A 459 -34.18 -33.48 -13.15
CA GLY A 459 -35.11 -32.74 -14.03
C GLY A 459 -34.48 -31.99 -15.21
N ALA A 460 -34.67 -32.48 -16.44
CA ALA A 460 -34.39 -31.83 -17.74
C ALA A 460 -35.59 -32.09 -18.69
N PRO A 461 -35.67 -31.65 -19.98
CA PRO A 461 -34.70 -30.91 -20.82
C PRO A 461 -35.32 -29.76 -21.68
N SER A 462 -34.53 -29.10 -22.56
CA SER A 462 -34.82 -28.85 -24.00
C SER A 462 -33.86 -27.85 -24.68
N ALA A 463 -33.74 -27.90 -26.01
CA ALA A 463 -32.97 -27.01 -26.91
C ALA A 463 -33.39 -27.29 -28.38
N PRO A 464 -32.81 -26.64 -29.43
CA PRO A 464 -32.21 -25.30 -29.54
C PRO A 464 -33.15 -24.36 -30.38
N PRO A 465 -32.97 -24.07 -31.69
CA PRO A 465 -31.89 -23.34 -32.39
C PRO A 465 -32.35 -22.11 -33.23
N ALA A 466 -31.43 -21.19 -33.58
CA ALA A 466 -31.25 -20.60 -34.94
C ALA A 466 -30.28 -19.40 -34.98
N SER A 467 -29.60 -19.22 -36.13
CA SER A 467 -28.86 -18.00 -36.51
C SER A 467 -29.17 -17.68 -37.98
N PRO A 468 -28.98 -16.42 -38.43
CA PRO A 468 -28.31 -16.25 -39.72
C PRO A 468 -27.38 -15.01 -39.84
N THR A 469 -26.17 -15.27 -40.34
CA THR A 469 -25.50 -14.60 -41.48
C THR A 469 -25.50 -13.07 -41.62
N GLY A 470 -24.30 -12.46 -41.69
CA GLY A 470 -24.13 -11.11 -42.27
C GLY A 470 -22.70 -10.55 -42.28
N THR A 471 -21.98 -10.65 -43.41
CA THR A 471 -20.73 -9.91 -43.69
C THR A 471 -20.50 -9.86 -45.21
N PRO A 472 -20.14 -8.71 -45.81
CA PRO A 472 -18.77 -8.57 -46.32
C PRO A 472 -18.21 -7.12 -46.32
N GLY A 473 -16.88 -6.97 -46.38
CA GLY A 473 -16.25 -5.69 -46.76
C GLY A 473 -14.77 -5.55 -46.36
N SER A 474 -13.85 -5.58 -47.32
CA SER A 474 -12.41 -5.34 -47.11
C SER A 474 -11.75 -4.70 -48.34
N PRO A 475 -10.89 -3.69 -48.14
CA PRO A 475 -9.79 -3.35 -49.05
C PRO A 475 -8.45 -3.27 -48.25
N PRO A 476 -7.28 -2.97 -48.85
CA PRO A 476 -6.42 -4.02 -49.41
C PRO A 476 -4.98 -4.03 -48.83
N GLU A 477 -4.15 -4.94 -49.35
CA GLU A 477 -2.82 -5.32 -48.85
C GLU A 477 -1.71 -4.25 -48.87
N SER A 478 -0.64 -4.53 -48.13
CA SER A 478 0.72 -4.02 -48.35
C SER A 478 1.75 -5.14 -48.09
N PRO A 479 2.92 -5.14 -48.77
CA PRO A 479 3.72 -6.36 -48.95
C PRO A 479 4.67 -6.71 -47.77
N PRO A 480 5.02 -8.00 -47.59
CA PRO A 480 5.85 -8.47 -46.48
C PRO A 480 7.37 -8.36 -46.73
N GLY A 481 8.13 -8.14 -45.64
CA GLY A 481 9.58 -8.31 -45.60
C GLY A 481 10.02 -9.74 -45.20
N PRO A 482 11.28 -10.13 -45.43
CA PRO A 482 11.76 -11.50 -45.20
C PRO A 482 12.17 -11.77 -43.74
N ALA A 483 11.96 -13.01 -43.29
CA ALA A 483 12.38 -13.53 -41.98
C ALA A 483 13.62 -14.46 -42.08
N PRO A 484 14.45 -14.58 -41.01
CA PRO A 484 15.67 -15.39 -41.01
C PRO A 484 15.43 -16.90 -40.79
N PRO A 485 16.42 -17.78 -41.12
CA PRO A 485 16.24 -19.24 -41.12
C PRO A 485 16.56 -19.94 -39.79
N THR A 486 15.85 -21.04 -39.51
CA THR A 486 16.15 -22.00 -38.43
C THR A 486 17.02 -23.18 -38.90
N PRO A 487 17.98 -23.68 -38.09
CA PRO A 487 18.70 -24.92 -38.35
C PRO A 487 17.99 -26.16 -37.75
N ALA A 488 18.33 -27.35 -38.26
CA ALA A 488 17.72 -28.63 -37.90
C ALA A 488 18.59 -29.48 -36.94
N GLY A 489 17.98 -30.48 -36.29
CA GLY A 489 18.66 -31.52 -35.50
C GLY A 489 18.43 -32.95 -36.04
N PRO A 490 19.13 -33.97 -35.49
CA PRO A 490 18.83 -35.39 -35.74
C PRO A 490 18.56 -36.22 -34.45
N SER A 491 17.96 -37.41 -34.60
CA SER A 491 17.56 -38.32 -33.50
C SER A 491 18.11 -39.77 -33.68
N PRO A 492 17.57 -40.87 -33.10
CA PRO A 492 18.34 -41.76 -32.19
C PRO A 492 18.35 -43.25 -32.63
N PRO A 493 18.73 -44.22 -31.74
CA PRO A 493 18.11 -45.55 -31.82
C PRO A 493 17.89 -46.37 -30.49
N ASN A 494 16.70 -46.97 -30.38
CA ASN A 494 16.31 -48.36 -29.95
C ASN A 494 16.67 -49.01 -28.58
N GLY A 495 15.69 -49.74 -27.99
CA GLY A 495 15.92 -50.79 -26.96
C GLY A 495 14.68 -51.53 -26.36
N LEU A 496 14.56 -52.84 -26.66
CA LEU A 496 13.64 -53.95 -26.24
C LEU A 496 13.35 -54.12 -24.69
N SER A 497 12.36 -54.88 -24.12
CA SER A 497 11.22 -55.71 -24.62
C SER A 497 10.22 -56.23 -23.52
N LEU A 498 9.06 -56.74 -23.99
CA LEU A 498 8.13 -57.88 -23.59
C LEU A 498 8.50 -58.91 -22.46
N PRO A 499 7.60 -59.82 -21.94
CA PRO A 499 6.10 -59.94 -21.97
C PRO A 499 5.40 -60.31 -20.57
N PRO A 500 4.51 -61.34 -20.34
CA PRO A 500 3.02 -61.23 -20.25
C PRO A 500 2.24 -62.04 -19.12
N GLU A 501 0.91 -62.23 -19.30
CA GLU A 501 -0.02 -63.32 -18.82
C GLU A 501 -0.89 -63.13 -17.52
N PRO A 502 -2.10 -63.79 -17.38
CA PRO A 502 -3.34 -63.07 -16.96
C PRO A 502 -4.38 -63.89 -16.10
N ASN A 503 -5.69 -63.56 -16.23
CA ASN A 503 -6.95 -64.19 -15.74
C ASN A 503 -7.50 -63.70 -14.38
N GLY A 504 -8.83 -63.62 -14.13
CA GLY A 504 -10.00 -63.73 -15.03
C GLY A 504 -11.34 -64.06 -14.32
N HIS A 505 -12.49 -63.67 -14.93
CA HIS A 505 -13.88 -64.15 -14.64
C HIS A 505 -14.54 -63.78 -13.27
N VAL A 506 -15.87 -63.74 -13.04
CA VAL A 506 -17.11 -63.77 -13.87
C VAL A 506 -18.32 -63.11 -13.13
N ALA A 507 -19.45 -62.91 -13.85
CA ALA A 507 -20.75 -62.33 -13.46
C ALA A 507 -21.39 -62.83 -12.12
N HIS A 508 -22.40 -62.17 -11.53
CA HIS A 508 -23.82 -62.20 -11.98
C HIS A 508 -24.75 -61.11 -11.38
N SER A 509 -25.80 -60.77 -12.13
CA SER A 509 -27.05 -60.07 -11.73
C SER A 509 -28.14 -61.09 -11.29
N PRO A 510 -29.44 -60.78 -10.98
CA PRO A 510 -30.20 -59.52 -11.15
C PRO A 510 -31.25 -59.18 -10.03
N ASP A 511 -32.20 -58.31 -10.39
CA ASP A 511 -33.61 -58.21 -9.94
C ASP A 511 -34.10 -57.14 -8.92
N HIS A 512 -35.36 -56.74 -9.17
CA HIS A 512 -36.26 -55.74 -8.56
C HIS A 512 -37.52 -56.49 -8.03
N PRO A 513 -38.65 -55.90 -7.55
CA PRO A 513 -39.03 -54.49 -7.35
C PRO A 513 -39.51 -54.14 -5.88
N PRO A 514 -40.76 -53.71 -5.55
CA PRO A 514 -41.12 -52.31 -5.26
C PRO A 514 -41.69 -51.99 -3.85
N SER A 515 -42.00 -50.70 -3.60
CA SER A 515 -42.66 -50.11 -2.41
C SER A 515 -44.13 -50.52 -2.19
N PRO A 516 -44.74 -50.22 -1.01
CA PRO A 516 -45.77 -49.14 -0.99
C PRO A 516 -46.04 -48.38 0.36
N ALA A 517 -46.76 -47.26 0.24
CA ALA A 517 -47.84 -46.70 1.12
C ALA A 517 -47.60 -46.16 2.57
N ASP A 518 -47.67 -44.82 2.68
CA ASP A 518 -48.65 -43.98 3.44
C ASP A 518 -48.94 -44.07 4.97
N SER A 519 -48.76 -42.90 5.63
CA SER A 519 -49.68 -42.23 6.60
C SER A 519 -49.92 -42.81 8.02
N PRO A 520 -50.49 -42.05 8.99
CA PRO A 520 -50.63 -40.58 9.16
C PRO A 520 -50.09 -40.05 10.53
N ALA A 521 -50.27 -38.76 10.83
CA ALA A 521 -49.79 -38.10 12.06
C ALA A 521 -50.89 -37.77 13.11
N PRO A 522 -50.55 -37.66 14.42
CA PRO A 522 -51.36 -37.02 15.47
C PRO A 522 -50.80 -35.64 15.93
N PRO A 523 -51.57 -34.79 16.64
CA PRO A 523 -51.25 -33.35 16.77
C PRO A 523 -50.82 -32.82 18.16
N GLY A 524 -49.88 -31.87 18.14
CA GLY A 524 -49.92 -30.58 18.87
C GLY A 524 -49.89 -30.51 20.42
N THR A 525 -48.90 -29.81 20.99
CA THR A 525 -49.03 -29.12 22.30
C THR A 525 -47.93 -28.06 22.51
N GLY A 526 -48.24 -27.01 23.30
CA GLY A 526 -47.27 -26.21 24.08
C GLY A 526 -46.22 -25.38 23.33
N ALA A 527 -46.50 -24.08 23.10
CA ALA A 527 -45.46 -23.13 22.71
C ALA A 527 -44.53 -22.81 23.89
N ALA A 528 -43.32 -23.37 23.87
CA ALA A 528 -42.23 -23.02 24.78
C ALA A 528 -41.76 -21.56 24.57
N PRO A 529 -41.06 -20.93 25.53
CA PRO A 529 -40.40 -19.65 25.30
C PRO A 529 -39.51 -19.73 24.06
N ARG A 530 -39.72 -18.82 23.11
CA ARG A 530 -39.07 -18.83 21.79
C ARG A 530 -37.56 -18.72 22.01
N ALA A 531 -36.81 -19.73 21.55
CA ALA A 531 -35.35 -19.67 21.54
C ALA A 531 -34.88 -18.39 20.82
N PRO A 532 -33.76 -17.78 21.26
CA PRO A 532 -33.21 -16.62 20.55
C PRO A 532 -33.00 -17.00 19.08
N LEU A 533 -33.48 -16.16 18.18
CA LEU A 533 -33.30 -16.36 16.75
C LEU A 533 -31.79 -16.44 16.45
N PRO A 534 -31.35 -17.31 15.52
CA PRO A 534 -29.97 -17.30 15.05
C PRO A 534 -29.63 -15.89 14.51
N PRO A 535 -28.38 -15.42 14.67
CA PRO A 535 -27.99 -14.11 14.17
C PRO A 535 -28.27 -14.03 12.67
N ALA A 536 -28.96 -12.96 12.26
CA ALA A 536 -29.31 -12.74 10.87
C ALA A 536 -28.02 -12.67 10.02
N PRO A 537 -27.97 -13.30 8.83
CA PRO A 537 -26.78 -13.26 7.99
C PRO A 537 -26.44 -11.80 7.63
N VAL A 538 -25.20 -11.42 7.86
CA VAL A 538 -24.69 -10.10 7.47
C VAL A 538 -24.62 -10.04 5.95
N ALA A 539 -25.17 -8.98 5.38
CA ALA A 539 -25.10 -8.71 3.95
C ALA A 539 -23.87 -7.85 3.63
N PHE A 540 -23.24 -8.10 2.49
CA PHE A 540 -22.08 -7.35 2.02
C PHE A 540 -22.54 -6.03 1.39
N ILE A 541 -21.91 -4.92 1.77
CA ILE A 541 -22.14 -3.61 1.17
C ILE A 541 -21.02 -3.38 0.16
N ASP A 542 -21.37 -3.30 -1.13
CA ASP A 542 -20.42 -3.08 -2.23
C ASP A 542 -20.14 -1.57 -2.46
N ARG A 543 -21.05 -0.68 -2.03
CA ARG A 543 -20.90 0.78 -2.15
C ARG A 543 -21.73 1.50 -1.08
N TYR A 544 -21.13 2.47 -0.41
CA TYR A 544 -21.80 3.53 0.37
C TYR A 544 -20.87 4.77 0.44
N PRO A 545 -21.39 5.99 0.73
CA PRO A 545 -20.55 7.18 0.89
C PRO A 545 -19.97 7.30 2.31
N TYR A 546 -18.65 7.40 2.41
CA TYR A 546 -17.89 7.48 3.67
C TYR A 546 -18.32 8.64 4.58
N ASP A 547 -18.61 9.81 4.01
CA ASP A 547 -19.14 10.98 4.71
C ASP A 547 -20.60 11.24 4.30
N ALA A 548 -21.45 11.63 5.26
CA ALA A 548 -22.81 12.07 5.00
C ALA A 548 -23.26 13.15 6.01
N LEU A 549 -24.16 14.06 5.59
CA LEU A 549 -24.81 14.98 6.52
C LEU A 549 -26.06 14.34 7.13
N ARG A 550 -26.46 14.82 8.32
CA ARG A 550 -27.75 14.46 8.92
C ARG A 550 -28.90 14.88 8.01
N GLY A 551 -29.77 13.93 7.64
CA GLY A 551 -30.89 14.16 6.73
C GLY A 551 -30.59 13.90 5.25
N ASP A 552 -29.34 13.63 4.87
CA ASP A 552 -29.00 13.30 3.47
C ASP A 552 -29.55 11.93 3.06
N SER A 553 -29.87 11.79 1.77
CA SER A 553 -30.15 10.51 1.13
C SER A 553 -28.87 9.95 0.51
N VAL A 554 -28.37 8.84 1.05
CA VAL A 554 -27.15 8.15 0.63
C VAL A 554 -27.45 6.97 -0.28
N GLU A 555 -26.79 6.90 -1.45
CA GLU A 555 -26.84 5.71 -2.30
C GLU A 555 -26.07 4.56 -1.64
N VAL A 556 -26.70 3.38 -1.54
CA VAL A 556 -26.04 2.15 -1.12
C VAL A 556 -26.37 0.99 -2.07
N SER A 557 -25.42 0.09 -2.27
CA SER A 557 -25.63 -1.17 -3.00
C SER A 557 -24.80 -2.29 -2.41
N GLY A 558 -25.19 -3.53 -2.66
CA GLY A 558 -24.55 -4.70 -2.08
C GLY A 558 -25.22 -6.03 -2.43
N ARG A 559 -24.82 -7.10 -1.74
CA ARG A 559 -25.26 -8.48 -1.98
C ARG A 559 -25.47 -9.25 -0.67
N VAL A 560 -26.53 -10.06 -0.60
CA VAL A 560 -26.69 -11.07 0.46
C VAL A 560 -25.85 -12.33 0.14
N PRO A 561 -25.42 -13.11 1.15
CA PRO A 561 -24.73 -14.38 0.92
C PRO A 561 -25.56 -15.35 0.07
N GLU A 562 -24.92 -16.18 -0.75
CA GLU A 562 -25.62 -17.18 -1.56
C GLU A 562 -26.38 -18.18 -0.67
N GLY A 563 -27.62 -18.46 -1.03
CA GLY A 563 -28.54 -19.28 -0.21
C GLY A 563 -29.26 -18.52 0.93
N ALA A 564 -28.94 -17.25 1.20
CA ALA A 564 -29.69 -16.44 2.15
C ALA A 564 -31.06 -16.02 1.57
N ALA A 565 -32.11 -16.76 1.93
CA ALA A 565 -33.49 -16.46 1.57
C ALA A 565 -34.02 -15.24 2.36
N ALA A 566 -33.63 -14.04 1.96
CA ALA A 566 -34.01 -12.77 2.58
C ALA A 566 -34.59 -11.81 1.52
N PRO A 567 -35.88 -11.47 1.55
CA PRO A 567 -36.48 -10.51 0.60
C PRO A 567 -36.06 -9.06 0.86
N LEU A 568 -35.52 -8.77 2.04
CA LEU A 568 -35.12 -7.43 2.49
C LEU A 568 -33.75 -7.47 3.16
N VAL A 569 -33.00 -6.38 3.02
CA VAL A 569 -31.82 -6.08 3.83
C VAL A 569 -32.11 -4.82 4.65
N ARG A 570 -32.00 -4.96 5.98
CA ARG A 570 -32.17 -3.89 6.97
C ARG A 570 -30.83 -3.23 7.26
N PHE A 571 -30.79 -1.91 7.28
CA PHE A 571 -29.58 -1.14 7.56
C PHE A 571 -29.61 -0.51 8.96
N VAL A 572 -28.46 -0.55 9.61
CA VAL A 572 -28.28 -0.07 10.98
C VAL A 572 -26.96 0.70 11.08
N LEU A 573 -27.03 1.91 11.60
CA LEU A 573 -25.87 2.66 12.09
C LEU A 573 -25.63 2.27 13.55
N LEU A 574 -24.46 1.70 13.87
CA LEU A 574 -24.02 1.53 15.26
C LEU A 574 -23.15 2.69 15.68
N THR A 575 -23.46 3.28 16.83
CA THR A 575 -22.66 4.31 17.51
C THR A 575 -21.34 3.75 18.07
N PRO A 576 -20.38 4.59 18.50
CA PRO A 576 -19.14 4.14 19.16
C PRO A 576 -19.38 3.39 20.48
N ASP A 577 -20.45 3.72 21.21
CA ASP A 577 -20.92 3.02 22.42
C ASP A 577 -21.74 1.75 22.11
N GLY A 578 -21.94 1.43 20.83
CA GLY A 578 -22.55 0.18 20.36
C GLY A 578 -24.08 0.17 20.29
N ALA A 579 -24.75 1.29 20.58
CA ALA A 579 -26.19 1.41 20.37
C ALA A 579 -26.55 1.39 18.87
N GLU A 580 -27.42 0.46 18.48
CA GLU A 580 -27.95 0.31 17.12
C GLU A 580 -29.04 1.35 16.81
N ARG A 581 -28.95 2.01 15.64
CA ARG A 581 -29.98 2.91 15.10
C ARG A 581 -30.38 2.50 13.68
N ASP A 582 -31.67 2.30 13.46
CA ASP A 582 -32.23 1.93 12.15
C ASP A 582 -32.13 3.07 11.13
N VAL A 583 -31.87 2.72 9.85
CA VAL A 583 -31.75 3.65 8.71
C VAL A 583 -32.77 3.33 7.61
N GLY A 584 -33.54 2.25 7.74
CA GLY A 584 -34.43 1.71 6.71
C GLY A 584 -33.94 0.40 6.10
N SER A 585 -34.68 -0.09 5.10
CA SER A 585 -34.41 -1.37 4.43
C SER A 585 -34.54 -1.25 2.91
N LEU A 586 -33.77 -2.07 2.17
CA LEU A 586 -33.87 -2.20 0.71
C LEU A 586 -34.35 -3.60 0.32
N ALA A 587 -35.03 -3.69 -0.82
CA ALA A 587 -35.45 -4.96 -1.41
C ALA A 587 -34.28 -5.70 -2.04
N VAL A 588 -34.23 -7.01 -1.82
CA VAL A 588 -33.25 -7.91 -2.45
C VAL A 588 -33.84 -8.46 -3.74
N THR A 589 -33.08 -8.38 -4.82
CA THR A 589 -33.45 -8.94 -6.13
C THR A 589 -33.33 -10.47 -6.13
N PRO A 590 -33.94 -11.19 -7.11
CA PRO A 590 -33.76 -12.63 -7.25
C PRO A 590 -32.31 -13.11 -7.47
N SER A 591 -31.37 -12.21 -7.78
CA SER A 591 -29.93 -12.49 -7.88
C SER A 591 -29.15 -12.21 -6.58
N GLY A 592 -29.83 -11.94 -5.46
CA GLY A 592 -29.22 -11.64 -4.16
C GLY A 592 -28.64 -10.24 -4.03
N SER A 593 -28.71 -9.40 -5.07
CA SER A 593 -28.23 -8.01 -5.04
C SER A 593 -29.29 -7.03 -4.55
N PHE A 594 -28.89 -5.93 -3.90
CA PHE A 594 -29.73 -4.80 -3.53
C PHE A 594 -29.07 -3.48 -3.93
N ALA A 595 -29.87 -2.47 -4.25
CA ALA A 595 -29.43 -1.11 -4.50
C ALA A 595 -30.57 -0.11 -4.22
N GLY A 596 -30.23 1.08 -3.74
CA GLY A 596 -31.20 2.14 -3.46
C GLY A 596 -30.65 3.24 -2.56
N THR A 597 -31.54 4.10 -2.05
CA THR A 597 -31.18 5.22 -1.17
C THR A 597 -31.67 4.99 0.25
N LEU A 598 -30.80 5.16 1.24
CA LEU A 598 -31.16 5.30 2.66
C LEU A 598 -31.17 6.77 3.04
N THR A 599 -31.95 7.17 4.04
CA THR A 599 -31.91 8.53 4.58
C THR A 599 -31.27 8.53 5.96
N ILE A 600 -30.17 9.27 6.12
CA ILE A 600 -29.52 9.45 7.41
C ILE A 600 -30.47 10.19 8.36
N PRO A 601 -30.76 9.67 9.58
CA PRO A 601 -31.65 10.35 10.51
C PRO A 601 -31.17 11.77 10.85
N ALA A 602 -32.05 12.76 10.71
CA ALA A 602 -31.72 14.18 10.91
C ALA A 602 -31.28 14.50 12.35
N ASP A 603 -31.67 13.66 13.31
CA ASP A 603 -31.35 13.72 14.74
C ASP A 603 -30.28 12.70 15.18
N ALA A 604 -29.55 12.08 14.24
CA ALA A 604 -28.32 11.38 14.59
C ALA A 604 -27.29 12.39 15.16
N ALA A 605 -26.43 11.95 16.08
CA ALA A 605 -25.34 12.80 16.55
C ALA A 605 -24.27 12.95 15.46
N PRO A 606 -23.50 14.05 15.40
CA PRO A 606 -22.25 14.08 14.64
C PRO A 606 -21.24 13.11 15.27
N GLY A 607 -20.55 12.32 14.46
CA GLY A 607 -19.58 11.33 14.96
C GLY A 607 -19.44 10.12 14.05
N ASP A 608 -18.55 9.20 14.45
CA ASP A 608 -18.25 7.98 13.73
C ASP A 608 -19.32 6.92 14.03
N TYR A 609 -19.86 6.28 13.00
CA TYR A 609 -20.81 5.17 13.09
C TYR A 609 -20.23 3.94 12.38
N LEU A 610 -20.90 2.79 12.50
CA LEU A 610 -20.65 1.59 11.69
C LEU A 610 -21.92 1.26 10.90
N LEU A 611 -21.89 1.26 9.57
CA LEU A 611 -23.06 0.86 8.79
C LEU A 611 -23.06 -0.67 8.62
N ARG A 612 -24.02 -1.34 9.24
CA ARG A 612 -24.27 -2.77 9.03
C ARG A 612 -25.52 -3.00 8.21
N ALA A 613 -25.45 -4.01 7.36
CA ALA A 613 -26.54 -4.54 6.59
C ALA A 613 -26.87 -5.95 7.10
N TYR A 614 -28.10 -6.17 7.55
CA TYR A 614 -28.60 -7.45 8.06
C TYR A 614 -29.66 -8.00 7.11
N ALA A 615 -29.46 -9.18 6.55
CA ALA A 615 -30.44 -9.83 5.68
C ALA A 615 -31.61 -10.39 6.51
N THR A 616 -32.81 -9.85 6.29
CA THR A 616 -34.03 -10.20 7.05
C THR A 616 -34.92 -11.16 6.26
N PRO A 617 -35.35 -12.30 6.85
CA PRO A 617 -36.24 -13.28 6.22
C PRO A 617 -37.71 -12.82 6.15
#